data_AF-A0A976IHE0-F1
#
_entry.id   AF-A0A976IHE0-F1
#
_cell.length_a   1.000
_cell.length_b   1.000
_cell.length_c   1.000
_cell.angle_alpha   90.00
_cell.angle_beta   90.00
_cell.angle_gamma   90.00
#
_symmetry.space_group_name_H-M   'P 1'
#
loop_
_entity.id
_entity.type
_entity.pdbx_description
1 polymer ?
#
loop_
_entity_poly.entity_id
_entity_poly.type
_entity_poly.pdbx_seq_one_letter_code
_entity_poly.pdbx_strand_id
1 'polypeptide(L)'
;MFVRAFSTGRRVLCSLQKLKNLQGKGIKFPLQPIEEFNRYCANANAKPRRPLDRLATGFVFYHETMQQPRAFVNRCPHALLELDFDDSDFFCEGFIHCKAHAAFFDPDTGICLQGPVSTRKELRGLEELEVEVDEENVVLLSERRKAKVSTMPTSNSQQLEDYKRMRKQDLSEALAKRSDTLELIELQHRLHEKTMARLKQYERMEQAMHKPKK
;
A
#
# COMPACT_ATOMS: atom_id res chain seq x y z
N MET A 1 16.61 -31.77 -23.99
CA MET A 1 16.34 -31.50 -22.55
C MET A 1 17.15 -30.28 -22.15
N PHE A 2 16.52 -29.09 -22.09
CA PHE A 2 17.19 -27.90 -21.55
C PHE A 2 16.77 -27.75 -20.09
N VAL A 3 17.63 -28.20 -19.19
CA VAL A 3 17.52 -27.86 -17.76
C VAL A 3 17.92 -26.40 -17.66
N ARG A 4 16.92 -25.49 -17.66
CA ARG A 4 17.15 -24.09 -17.31
C ARG A 4 17.54 -24.05 -15.84
N ALA A 5 18.78 -23.72 -15.57
CA ALA A 5 19.24 -23.36 -14.23
C ALA A 5 18.44 -22.14 -13.78
N PHE A 6 17.48 -22.35 -12.89
CA PHE A 6 16.86 -21.28 -12.13
C PHE A 6 17.93 -20.78 -11.16
N SER A 7 18.35 -19.52 -11.29
CA SER A 7 19.23 -18.93 -10.28
C SER A 7 18.55 -19.07 -8.92
N THR A 8 19.29 -19.62 -7.97
CA THR A 8 18.98 -19.62 -6.54
C THR A 8 19.09 -18.18 -6.02
N GLY A 9 18.20 -17.32 -6.50
CA GLY A 9 18.36 -15.88 -6.57
C GLY A 9 18.04 -15.15 -5.26
N ARG A 10 18.98 -15.21 -4.32
CA ARG A 10 19.04 -14.28 -3.20
C ARG A 10 19.38 -12.88 -3.73
N ARG A 11 18.59 -11.87 -3.40
CA ARG A 11 18.84 -10.47 -3.79
C ARG A 11 18.79 -9.55 -2.59
N VAL A 12 19.87 -8.82 -2.33
CA VAL A 12 19.91 -7.77 -1.30
C VAL A 12 18.98 -6.63 -1.70
N LEU A 13 18.07 -6.23 -0.81
CA LEU A 13 17.16 -5.10 -1.01
C LEU A 13 17.68 -3.82 -0.36
N CYS A 14 18.15 -3.91 0.89
CA CYS A 14 18.66 -2.79 1.68
C CYS A 14 19.35 -3.30 2.96
N SER A 15 20.02 -2.42 3.71
CA SER A 15 20.46 -2.75 5.07
C SER A 15 19.30 -2.75 6.06
N LEU A 16 19.38 -3.61 7.08
CA LEU A 16 18.41 -3.68 8.18
C LEU A 16 18.30 -2.34 8.91
N GLN A 17 19.43 -1.67 9.14
CA GLN A 17 19.45 -0.35 9.79
C GLN A 17 18.66 0.68 8.98
N LYS A 18 18.82 0.69 7.64
CA LYS A 18 18.06 1.58 6.76
C LYS A 18 16.57 1.31 6.90
N LEU A 19 16.16 0.04 6.92
CA LEU A 19 14.75 -0.33 7.02
C LEU A 19 14.13 0.05 8.37
N LYS A 20 14.86 -0.14 9.47
CA LYS A 20 14.44 0.30 10.83
C LYS A 20 14.27 1.82 10.93
N ASN A 21 15.13 2.59 10.27
CA ASN A 21 15.09 4.05 10.30
C ASN A 21 13.89 4.66 9.55
N LEU A 22 13.14 3.85 8.77
CA LEU A 22 11.99 4.32 8.01
C LEU A 22 10.70 4.44 8.83
N GLN A 23 10.72 4.06 10.12
CA GLN A 23 9.63 4.28 11.10
C GLN A 23 8.24 3.92 10.54
N GLY A 24 8.08 2.70 10.00
CA GLY A 24 6.81 2.23 9.44
C GLY A 24 6.55 2.60 7.99
N LYS A 25 7.50 3.22 7.27
CA LYS A 25 7.46 3.33 5.79
C LYS A 25 8.09 2.11 5.11
N GLY A 26 7.67 1.85 3.88
CA GLY A 26 8.20 0.77 3.05
C GLY A 26 9.21 1.25 2.00
N ILE A 27 9.99 0.31 1.48
CA ILE A 27 10.86 0.50 0.30
C ILE A 27 10.25 -0.28 -0.86
N LYS A 28 9.91 0.42 -1.94
CA LYS A 28 9.49 -0.16 -3.22
C LYS A 28 10.70 -0.70 -3.98
N PHE A 29 10.57 -1.86 -4.61
CA PHE A 29 11.61 -2.48 -5.44
C PHE A 29 11.01 -3.26 -6.62
N PRO A 30 11.69 -3.37 -7.78
CA PRO A 30 11.22 -4.19 -8.88
C PRO A 30 11.33 -5.68 -8.53
N LEU A 31 10.33 -6.51 -8.86
CA LEU A 31 10.45 -7.96 -8.64
C LEU A 31 11.49 -8.57 -9.58
N GLN A 32 11.38 -8.30 -10.88
CA GLN A 32 12.34 -8.75 -11.90
C GLN A 32 13.45 -7.71 -12.11
N PRO A 33 14.73 -8.11 -12.29
CA PRO A 33 15.80 -7.18 -12.68
C PRO A 33 15.51 -6.51 -14.03
N ILE A 34 15.72 -5.19 -14.13
CA ILE A 34 15.49 -4.39 -15.34
C ILE A 34 16.30 -4.94 -16.55
N GLU A 35 17.45 -5.57 -16.30
CA GLU A 35 18.30 -6.17 -17.33
C GLU A 35 17.66 -7.38 -18.03
N GLU A 36 16.86 -8.17 -17.32
CA GLU A 36 16.10 -9.28 -17.90
C GLU A 36 14.88 -8.77 -18.68
N PHE A 37 14.27 -7.67 -18.20
CA PHE A 37 13.22 -6.95 -18.92
C PHE A 37 13.72 -6.43 -20.28
N ASN A 38 14.87 -5.75 -20.30
CA ASN A 38 15.48 -5.23 -21.54
C ASN A 38 15.80 -6.35 -22.54
N ARG A 39 16.32 -7.49 -22.06
CA ARG A 39 16.63 -8.68 -22.89
C ARG A 39 15.39 -9.33 -23.49
N TYR A 40 14.27 -9.28 -22.77
CA TYR A 40 12.99 -9.84 -23.21
C TYR A 40 12.28 -8.94 -24.22
N CYS A 41 12.27 -7.62 -23.99
CA CYS A 41 11.68 -6.64 -24.93
C CYS A 41 12.37 -6.65 -26.30
N ALA A 42 13.64 -7.07 -26.36
CA ALA A 42 14.36 -7.31 -27.62
C ALA A 42 13.89 -8.56 -28.39
N ASN A 43 13.04 -9.42 -27.79
CA ASN A 43 12.67 -10.72 -28.35
C ASN A 43 11.15 -10.78 -28.64
N ALA A 44 10.77 -10.36 -29.84
CA ALA A 44 9.37 -10.14 -30.28
C ALA A 44 8.46 -11.39 -30.30
N ASN A 45 9.01 -12.61 -30.15
CA ASN A 45 8.29 -13.87 -30.33
C ASN A 45 7.89 -14.60 -29.04
N ALA A 46 8.21 -14.07 -27.85
CA ALA A 46 7.86 -14.74 -26.61
C ALA A 46 6.41 -14.39 -26.19
N LYS A 47 5.50 -15.38 -26.26
CA LYS A 47 4.13 -15.25 -25.71
C LYS A 47 4.21 -15.10 -24.17
N PRO A 48 3.77 -13.97 -23.60
CA PRO A 48 3.88 -13.75 -22.17
C PRO A 48 2.88 -14.63 -21.39
N ARG A 49 3.36 -15.27 -20.31
CA ARG A 49 2.47 -15.66 -19.21
C ARG A 49 2.05 -14.37 -18.51
N ARG A 50 0.95 -13.76 -18.98
CA ARG A 50 0.35 -12.47 -18.54
C ARG A 50 1.35 -11.28 -18.53
N PRO A 51 1.28 -10.35 -19.51
CA PRO A 51 2.22 -9.23 -19.66
C PRO A 51 2.45 -8.39 -18.38
N LEU A 52 1.45 -8.29 -17.51
CA LEU A 52 1.45 -7.39 -16.36
C LEU A 52 2.35 -7.85 -15.20
N ASP A 53 2.71 -9.13 -15.12
CA ASP A 53 3.49 -9.64 -13.97
C ASP A 53 4.99 -9.29 -14.05
N ARG A 54 5.49 -8.86 -15.21
CA ARG A 54 6.93 -8.56 -15.41
C ARG A 54 7.37 -7.18 -14.94
N LEU A 55 6.44 -6.24 -14.83
CA LEU A 55 6.67 -4.91 -14.26
C LEU A 55 6.20 -4.84 -12.80
N ALA A 56 5.86 -5.99 -12.21
CA ALA A 56 5.40 -6.01 -10.83
C ALA A 56 6.50 -5.52 -9.90
N THR A 57 6.15 -4.60 -9.02
CA THR A 57 7.00 -4.18 -7.91
C THR A 57 6.61 -4.93 -6.64
N GLY A 58 7.53 -4.99 -5.70
CA GLY A 58 7.30 -5.39 -4.33
C GLY A 58 7.61 -4.24 -3.40
N PHE A 59 7.20 -4.36 -2.15
CA PHE A 59 7.65 -3.45 -1.09
C PHE A 59 8.04 -4.24 0.14
N VAL A 60 9.02 -3.72 0.88
CA VAL A 60 9.53 -4.28 2.14
C VAL A 60 9.49 -3.21 3.22
N PHE A 61 9.16 -3.59 4.44
CA PHE A 61 9.13 -2.70 5.60
C PHE A 61 9.59 -3.45 6.85
N TYR A 62 10.00 -2.72 7.88
CA TYR A 62 10.33 -3.30 9.17
C TYR A 62 9.06 -3.37 10.03
N HIS A 63 8.73 -4.57 10.50
CA HIS A 63 7.56 -4.79 11.32
C HIS A 63 7.94 -4.69 12.80
N GLU A 64 7.62 -3.57 13.45
CA GLU A 64 8.05 -3.27 14.82
C GLU A 64 7.58 -4.33 15.83
N THR A 65 6.29 -4.70 15.81
CA THR A 65 5.73 -5.67 16.77
C THR A 65 6.35 -7.07 16.65
N MET A 66 6.64 -7.52 15.43
CA MET A 66 7.25 -8.83 15.17
C MET A 66 8.79 -8.78 15.17
N GLN A 67 9.37 -7.58 15.24
CA GLN A 67 10.81 -7.32 15.17
C GLN A 67 11.51 -7.96 13.96
N GLN A 68 10.85 -7.96 12.80
CA GLN A 68 11.40 -8.58 11.58
C GLN A 68 10.96 -7.84 10.30
N PRO A 69 11.75 -7.90 9.21
CA PRO A 69 11.30 -7.40 7.93
C PRO A 69 10.13 -8.24 7.39
N ARG A 70 9.20 -7.57 6.72
CA ARG A 70 8.11 -8.19 5.96
C ARG A 70 7.99 -7.56 4.60
N ALA A 71 7.60 -8.35 3.60
CA ALA A 71 7.50 -7.89 2.23
C ALA A 71 6.28 -8.47 1.51
N PHE A 72 5.72 -7.69 0.59
CA PHE A 72 4.58 -8.09 -0.21
C PHE A 72 4.74 -7.63 -1.66
N VAL A 73 4.05 -8.30 -2.58
CA VAL A 73 3.86 -7.81 -3.93
C VAL A 73 3.03 -6.53 -3.88
N ASN A 74 3.49 -5.48 -4.55
CA ASN A 74 2.79 -4.21 -4.70
C ASN A 74 1.67 -4.34 -5.74
N ARG A 75 0.66 -5.16 -5.44
CA ARG A 75 -0.50 -5.34 -6.30
C ARG A 75 -1.74 -5.62 -5.49
N CYS A 76 -2.74 -4.76 -5.65
CA CYS A 76 -4.03 -5.00 -5.05
C CYS A 76 -4.74 -6.18 -5.72
N PRO A 77 -5.19 -7.19 -4.97
CA PRO A 77 -5.91 -8.33 -5.53
C PRO A 77 -7.33 -7.99 -6.04
N HIS A 78 -7.85 -6.80 -5.72
CA HIS A 78 -9.17 -6.35 -6.16
C HIS A 78 -9.13 -5.76 -7.57
N ALA A 79 -8.28 -4.75 -7.80
CA ALA A 79 -8.15 -4.02 -9.05
C ALA A 79 -6.91 -4.37 -9.90
N LEU A 80 -5.97 -5.15 -9.36
CA LEU A 80 -4.69 -5.50 -10.00
C LEU A 80 -3.80 -4.29 -10.31
N LEU A 81 -4.00 -3.20 -9.57
CA LEU A 81 -3.18 -1.97 -9.60
C LEU A 81 -2.19 -1.96 -8.44
N GLU A 82 -1.15 -1.14 -8.55
CA GLU A 82 -0.23 -0.87 -7.44
C GLU A 82 -0.93 -0.15 -6.27
N LEU A 83 -0.40 -0.32 -5.07
CA LEU A 83 -1.00 0.18 -3.84
C LEU A 83 -0.69 1.66 -3.58
N ASP A 84 0.47 2.14 -4.03
CA ASP A 84 1.13 3.37 -3.59
C ASP A 84 0.95 4.57 -4.54
N PHE A 85 0.36 4.41 -5.74
CA PHE A 85 0.33 5.49 -6.75
C PHE A 85 1.74 6.11 -7.00
N ASP A 86 2.78 5.28 -7.00
CA ASP A 86 4.18 5.65 -7.23
C ASP A 86 4.85 6.56 -6.18
N ASP A 87 4.19 6.88 -5.07
CA ASP A 87 4.81 7.67 -3.99
C ASP A 87 5.58 6.83 -2.97
N SER A 88 5.58 5.50 -3.12
CA SER A 88 6.22 4.53 -2.21
C SER A 88 5.78 4.62 -0.74
N ASP A 89 4.62 5.22 -0.48
CA ASP A 89 3.99 5.26 0.83
C ASP A 89 2.79 4.29 0.87
N PHE A 90 2.94 3.26 1.68
CA PHE A 90 2.05 2.10 1.71
C PHE A 90 1.13 2.08 2.93
N PHE A 91 1.30 3.00 3.89
CA PHE A 91 0.69 2.87 5.22
C PHE A 91 -0.25 4.02 5.55
N CYS A 92 -1.32 3.69 6.29
CA CYS A 92 -2.21 4.66 6.90
C CYS A 92 -2.70 4.06 8.22
N GLU A 93 -2.53 4.79 9.33
CA GLU A 93 -2.90 4.34 10.68
C GLU A 93 -2.27 2.98 11.08
N GLY A 94 -1.06 2.69 10.60
CA GLY A 94 -0.36 1.43 10.85
C GLY A 94 -0.83 0.25 10.01
N PHE A 95 -1.81 0.43 9.11
CA PHE A 95 -2.28 -0.60 8.19
C PHE A 95 -1.76 -0.35 6.77
N ILE A 96 -1.65 -1.42 5.97
CA ILE A 96 -1.29 -1.27 4.56
C ILE A 96 -2.51 -0.77 3.80
N HIS A 97 -2.39 0.38 3.14
CA HIS A 97 -3.47 1.08 2.47
C HIS A 97 -3.25 1.10 0.96
N CYS A 98 -4.20 0.55 0.21
CA CYS A 98 -4.28 0.69 -1.23
C CYS A 98 -4.90 2.06 -1.57
N LYS A 99 -4.06 3.00 -1.98
CA LYS A 99 -4.49 4.35 -2.37
C LYS A 99 -5.37 4.36 -3.61
N ALA A 100 -5.25 3.35 -4.48
CA ALA A 100 -6.04 3.23 -5.72
C ALA A 100 -7.55 3.15 -5.49
N HIS A 101 -8.00 2.48 -4.43
CA HIS A 101 -9.43 2.27 -4.18
C HIS A 101 -9.76 1.99 -2.70
N ALA A 102 -8.96 2.55 -1.79
CA ALA A 102 -9.19 2.54 -0.34
C ALA A 102 -9.40 1.15 0.29
N ALA A 103 -8.61 0.16 -0.14
CA ALA A 103 -8.57 -1.13 0.54
C ALA A 103 -7.51 -1.11 1.65
N PHE A 104 -7.79 -1.80 2.76
CA PHE A 104 -6.87 -1.94 3.88
C PHE A 104 -6.50 -3.41 4.10
N PHE A 105 -5.22 -3.63 4.33
CA PHE A 105 -4.64 -4.92 4.61
C PHE A 105 -3.87 -4.90 5.93
N ASP A 106 -3.92 -6.02 6.62
CA ASP A 106 -3.20 -6.22 7.86
C ASP A 106 -1.68 -6.34 7.61
N PRO A 107 -0.82 -5.56 8.28
CA PRO A 107 0.63 -5.64 8.12
C PRO A 107 1.23 -6.92 8.68
N ASP A 108 0.57 -7.64 9.60
CA ASP A 108 1.09 -8.86 10.22
C ASP A 108 0.93 -10.08 9.30
N THR A 109 -0.14 -10.10 8.50
CA THR A 109 -0.54 -11.27 7.70
C THR A 109 -0.81 -10.99 6.23
N GLY A 110 -1.06 -9.73 5.86
CA GLY A 110 -1.49 -9.33 4.52
C GLY A 110 -2.96 -9.58 4.22
N ILE A 111 -3.76 -10.06 5.18
CA ILE A 111 -5.19 -10.31 4.92
C ILE A 111 -5.93 -9.01 4.63
N CYS A 112 -6.93 -9.08 3.76
CA CYS A 112 -7.81 -7.95 3.48
C CYS A 112 -8.75 -7.72 4.67
N LEU A 113 -8.66 -6.54 5.29
CA LEU A 113 -9.54 -6.10 6.37
C LEU A 113 -10.74 -5.32 5.81
N GLN A 114 -10.51 -4.52 4.76
CA GLN A 114 -11.54 -3.74 4.10
C GLN A 114 -11.24 -3.65 2.61
N GLY A 115 -12.24 -3.95 1.76
CA GLY A 115 -12.12 -3.87 0.31
C GLY A 115 -13.14 -2.89 -0.29
N PRO A 116 -13.07 -2.59 -1.60
CA PRO A 116 -14.05 -1.74 -2.27
C PRO A 116 -15.45 -2.32 -2.14
N VAL A 117 -16.42 -1.45 -1.83
CA VAL A 117 -17.85 -1.81 -1.70
C VAL A 117 -18.39 -2.49 -2.99
N SER A 118 -17.82 -2.14 -4.15
CA SER A 118 -18.29 -2.58 -5.46
C SER A 118 -17.81 -3.97 -5.91
N THR A 119 -16.83 -4.59 -5.24
CA THR A 119 -16.27 -5.87 -5.69
C THR A 119 -16.72 -7.04 -4.83
N ARG A 120 -17.54 -7.96 -5.37
CA ARG A 120 -17.82 -9.29 -4.79
C ARG A 120 -16.62 -10.25 -4.80
N LYS A 121 -15.44 -9.80 -5.26
CA LYS A 121 -14.24 -10.63 -5.20
C LYS A 121 -13.90 -10.79 -3.72
N GLU A 122 -14.06 -12.02 -3.23
CA GLU A 122 -13.68 -12.47 -1.90
C GLU A 122 -12.40 -11.77 -1.44
N LEU A 123 -12.38 -11.38 -0.16
CA LEU A 123 -11.34 -10.69 0.62
C LEU A 123 -9.94 -11.32 0.47
N ARG A 124 -9.39 -11.32 -0.75
CA ARG A 124 -8.07 -11.86 -1.06
C ARG A 124 -7.05 -10.93 -0.42
N GLY A 125 -6.16 -11.51 0.38
CA GLY A 125 -5.04 -10.81 0.96
C GLY A 125 -3.95 -10.51 -0.07
N LEU A 126 -3.00 -9.69 0.35
CA LEU A 126 -1.76 -9.44 -0.37
C LEU A 126 -0.92 -10.72 -0.46
N GLU A 127 -0.09 -10.75 -1.48
CA GLU A 127 0.83 -11.85 -1.71
C GLU A 127 2.16 -11.56 -1.01
N GLU A 128 2.54 -12.41 -0.05
CA GLU A 128 3.77 -12.27 0.72
C GLU A 128 5.00 -12.72 -0.06
N LEU A 129 6.07 -11.94 0.05
CA LEU A 129 7.41 -12.24 -0.48
C LEU A 129 8.31 -12.74 0.66
N GLU A 130 9.10 -13.78 0.39
CA GLU A 130 10.05 -14.33 1.36
C GLU A 130 11.29 -13.45 1.48
N VAL A 131 11.45 -12.80 2.64
CA VAL A 131 12.63 -12.02 3.00
C VAL A 131 13.26 -12.58 4.27
N GLU A 132 14.58 -12.47 4.37
CA GLU A 132 15.32 -12.76 5.58
C GLU A 132 16.37 -11.68 5.86
N VAL A 133 16.93 -11.72 7.07
CA VAL A 133 18.08 -10.91 7.44
C VAL A 133 19.32 -11.79 7.32
N ASP A 134 20.25 -11.38 6.46
CA ASP A 134 21.56 -11.99 6.29
C ASP A 134 22.61 -10.97 6.76
N GLU A 135 23.26 -11.28 7.88
CA GLU A 135 24.16 -10.37 8.62
C GLU A 135 23.48 -9.03 8.98
N GLU A 136 23.66 -8.01 8.15
CA GLU A 136 23.09 -6.67 8.32
C GLU A 136 22.16 -6.28 7.15
N ASN A 137 21.89 -7.20 6.24
CA ASN A 137 21.16 -6.94 5.00
C ASN A 137 19.82 -7.67 4.97
N VAL A 138 18.81 -6.99 4.43
CA VAL A 138 17.52 -7.61 4.11
C VAL A 138 17.59 -8.20 2.72
N VAL A 139 17.43 -9.52 2.63
CA VAL A 139 17.61 -10.31 1.42
C VAL A 139 16.28 -10.94 1.01
N LEU A 140 15.90 -10.76 -0.25
CA LEU A 140 14.82 -11.49 -0.90
C LEU A 140 15.30 -12.88 -1.28
N LEU A 141 14.69 -13.94 -0.75
CA LEU A 141 15.22 -15.31 -0.83
C LEU A 141 14.96 -16.02 -2.17
N SER A 142 13.87 -15.64 -2.83
CA SER A 142 13.58 -15.95 -4.22
C SER A 142 12.32 -15.19 -4.59
N GLU A 143 12.07 -14.95 -5.88
CA GLU A 143 10.74 -14.51 -6.34
C GLU A 143 9.66 -15.60 -6.14
N ARG A 144 9.94 -16.66 -5.37
CA ARG A 144 8.91 -17.60 -4.95
C ARG A 144 7.96 -16.84 -4.03
N ARG A 145 6.75 -16.69 -4.54
CA ARG A 145 5.56 -16.41 -3.75
C ARG A 145 5.56 -17.41 -2.61
N LYS A 146 5.56 -16.95 -1.35
CA LYS A 146 5.49 -17.85 -0.19
C LYS A 146 4.28 -18.76 -0.42
N ALA A 147 4.49 -20.08 -0.50
CA ALA A 147 3.36 -21.00 -0.56
C ALA A 147 2.49 -20.69 0.66
N LYS A 148 1.18 -20.49 0.46
CA LYS A 148 0.25 -20.13 1.55
C LYS A 148 0.60 -20.95 2.80
N VAL A 149 1.06 -20.26 3.86
CA VAL A 149 1.21 -20.66 5.28
C VAL A 149 2.59 -20.25 5.85
N SER A 150 2.60 -19.45 6.93
CA SER A 150 3.46 -19.69 8.11
C SER A 150 3.19 -18.80 9.33
N THR A 151 2.55 -17.62 9.21
CA THR A 151 2.22 -16.75 10.37
C THR A 151 0.72 -16.64 10.66
N MET A 152 -0.11 -17.21 9.79
CA MET A 152 -1.51 -17.41 10.08
C MET A 152 -1.64 -18.51 11.14
N PRO A 153 -2.56 -18.41 12.11
CA PRO A 153 -2.95 -19.58 12.90
C PRO A 153 -3.44 -20.66 11.93
N THR A 154 -2.60 -21.65 11.65
CA THR A 154 -3.02 -22.88 10.97
C THR A 154 -3.76 -23.74 11.97
N SER A 155 -5.00 -23.35 12.30
CA SER A 155 -5.92 -24.14 13.12
C SER A 155 -7.31 -23.50 13.04
N ASN A 156 -8.31 -24.21 12.49
CA ASN A 156 -9.73 -23.84 12.45
C ASN A 156 -10.12 -22.52 11.70
N SER A 157 -11.04 -22.63 10.74
CA SER A 157 -11.69 -21.49 10.04
C SER A 157 -12.23 -20.43 11.01
N GLN A 158 -12.64 -20.84 12.22
CA GLN A 158 -13.14 -19.93 13.24
C GLN A 158 -12.06 -18.97 13.77
N GLN A 159 -10.85 -19.46 14.07
CA GLN A 159 -9.78 -18.63 14.61
C GLN A 159 -9.35 -17.53 13.63
N LEU A 160 -9.37 -17.84 12.33
CA LEU A 160 -9.10 -16.87 11.28
C LEU A 160 -10.18 -15.78 11.21
N GLU A 161 -11.46 -16.15 11.29
CA GLU A 161 -12.55 -15.18 11.26
C GLU A 161 -12.57 -14.31 12.52
N ASP A 162 -12.22 -14.87 13.68
CA ASP A 162 -12.08 -14.12 14.93
C ASP A 162 -10.91 -13.12 14.85
N TYR A 163 -9.76 -13.54 14.32
CA TYR A 163 -8.62 -12.65 14.06
C TYR A 163 -8.99 -11.52 13.08
N LYS A 164 -9.65 -11.85 11.97
CA LYS A 164 -10.14 -10.83 11.02
C LYS A 164 -11.10 -9.85 11.69
N ARG A 165 -12.02 -10.33 12.52
CA ARG A 165 -12.99 -9.48 13.22
C ARG A 165 -12.29 -8.50 14.16
N MET A 166 -11.34 -9.01 14.95
CA MET A 166 -10.51 -8.20 15.83
C MET A 166 -9.74 -7.12 15.05
N ARG A 167 -8.99 -7.50 14.01
CA ARG A 167 -8.19 -6.54 13.22
C ARG A 167 -9.04 -5.52 12.46
N LYS A 168 -10.26 -5.88 12.03
CA LYS A 168 -11.22 -4.92 11.47
C LYS A 168 -11.70 -3.90 12.50
N GLN A 169 -11.89 -4.33 13.75
CA GLN A 169 -12.23 -3.41 14.84
C GLN A 169 -11.08 -2.44 15.12
N ASP A 170 -9.84 -2.95 15.18
CA ASP A 170 -8.63 -2.11 15.33
C ASP A 170 -8.54 -1.05 14.21
N LEU A 171 -8.74 -1.47 12.95
CA LEU A 171 -8.75 -0.57 11.81
C LEU A 171 -9.84 0.50 11.94
N SER A 172 -11.05 0.09 12.31
CA SER A 172 -12.17 1.02 12.49
C SER A 172 -11.88 2.05 13.58
N GLU A 173 -11.27 1.64 14.70
CA GLU A 173 -10.91 2.55 15.79
C GLU A 173 -9.81 3.52 15.35
N ALA A 174 -8.79 3.04 14.65
CA ALA A 174 -7.69 3.88 14.18
C ALA A 174 -8.17 4.93 13.16
N LEU A 175 -9.04 4.54 12.23
CA LEU A 175 -9.65 5.48 11.28
C LEU A 175 -10.60 6.47 11.96
N ALA A 176 -11.29 6.07 13.03
CA ALA A 176 -12.16 6.97 13.79
C ALA A 176 -11.35 8.05 14.50
N LYS A 177 -10.17 7.72 15.05
CA LYS A 177 -9.24 8.69 15.67
C LYS A 177 -8.68 9.69 14.66
N ARG A 178 -8.49 9.28 13.41
CA ARG A 178 -8.06 10.20 12.33
C ARG A 178 -9.14 11.20 11.95
N SER A 179 -10.41 10.80 12.03
CA SER A 179 -11.55 11.67 11.79
C SER A 179 -11.85 12.50 13.04
N ASP A 180 -10.85 13.22 13.56
CA ASP A 180 -11.10 14.24 14.56
C ASP A 180 -12.04 15.27 13.94
N THR A 181 -13.27 15.28 14.43
CA THR A 181 -14.36 16.19 14.06
C THR A 181 -13.91 17.66 14.09
N LEU A 182 -12.88 17.97 14.88
CA LEU A 182 -12.22 19.26 14.97
C LEU A 182 -11.61 19.74 13.64
N GLU A 183 -10.92 18.89 12.88
CA GLU A 183 -10.32 19.31 11.59
C GLU A 183 -11.39 19.64 10.54
N LEU A 184 -12.49 18.88 10.55
CA LEU A 184 -13.64 19.08 9.68
C LEU A 184 -14.40 20.37 10.06
N ILE A 185 -14.58 20.63 11.35
CA ILE A 185 -15.18 21.87 11.87
C ILE A 185 -14.30 23.07 11.52
N GLU A 186 -12.98 22.98 11.68
CA GLU A 186 -12.04 24.05 11.34
C GLU A 186 -12.03 24.34 9.83
N LEU A 187 -12.07 23.30 9.00
CA LEU A 187 -12.19 23.46 7.55
C LEU A 187 -13.51 24.16 7.16
N GLN A 188 -14.63 23.75 7.76
CA GLN A 188 -15.93 24.39 7.53
C GLN A 188 -15.91 25.86 7.94
N HIS A 189 -15.34 26.18 9.12
CA HIS A 189 -15.21 27.55 9.59
C HIS A 189 -14.37 28.40 8.63
N ARG A 190 -13.23 27.87 8.16
CA ARG A 190 -12.35 28.57 7.22
C ARG A 190 -13.03 28.84 5.87
N LEU A 191 -13.85 27.91 5.38
CA LEU A 191 -14.62 28.09 4.15
C LEU A 191 -15.74 29.12 4.32
N HIS A 192 -16.40 29.12 5.47
CA HIS A 192 -17.43 30.10 5.82
C HIS A 192 -16.85 31.53 5.81
N GLU A 193 -15.74 31.75 6.51
CA GLU A 193 -15.04 33.04 6.56
C GLU A 193 -14.66 33.56 5.16
N LYS A 194 -14.10 32.69 4.32
CA LYS A 194 -13.76 33.05 2.92
C LYS A 194 -14.98 33.46 2.12
N THR A 195 -16.10 32.78 2.32
CA THR A 195 -17.37 33.06 1.63
C THR A 195 -17.91 34.42 2.05
N MET A 196 -17.92 34.71 3.36
CA MET A 196 -18.39 35.99 3.90
C MET A 196 -17.51 37.17 3.46
N ALA A 197 -16.19 37.00 3.46
CA ALA A 197 -15.26 38.01 2.94
C ALA A 197 -15.53 38.35 1.47
N ARG A 198 -15.84 37.34 0.65
CA ARG A 198 -16.15 37.51 -0.77
C ARG A 198 -17.48 38.25 -0.97
N LEU A 199 -18.51 37.93 -0.19
CA LEU A 199 -19.80 38.63 -0.23
C LEU A 199 -19.63 40.12 0.12
N LYS A 200 -18.87 40.42 1.18
CA LYS A 200 -18.55 41.80 1.58
C LYS A 200 -17.78 42.57 0.50
N GLN A 201 -16.94 41.88 -0.27
CA GLN A 201 -16.26 42.48 -1.42
C GLN A 201 -17.26 42.83 -2.53
N TYR A 202 -18.21 41.96 -2.83
CA TYR A 202 -19.28 42.25 -3.79
C TYR A 202 -20.13 43.44 -3.37
N GLU A 203 -20.56 43.51 -2.10
CA GLU A 203 -21.32 44.64 -1.57
C GLU A 203 -20.56 45.96 -1.72
N ARG A 204 -19.25 45.98 -1.43
CA ARG A 204 -18.39 47.16 -1.62
C ARG A 204 -18.29 47.56 -3.08
N MET A 205 -18.20 46.59 -4.00
CA MET A 205 -18.17 46.84 -5.43
C MET A 205 -19.50 47.44 -5.91
N GLU A 206 -20.63 46.89 -5.49
CA GLU A 206 -21.96 47.43 -5.82
C GLU A 206 -22.14 48.85 -5.29
N GLN A 207 -21.74 49.12 -4.04
CA GLN A 207 -21.78 50.46 -3.47
C GLN A 207 -20.89 51.46 -4.21
N ALA A 208 -19.73 51.01 -4.72
CA ALA A 208 -18.85 51.83 -5.54
C ALA A 208 -19.45 52.11 -6.94
N MET A 209 -20.17 51.16 -7.52
CA MET A 209 -20.86 51.32 -8.81
C MET A 209 -22.07 52.27 -8.71
N HIS A 210 -22.76 52.29 -7.57
CA HIS A 210 -23.93 53.15 -7.32
C HIS A 210 -23.61 54.52 -6.70
N LYS A 211 -22.33 54.85 -6.50
CA LYS A 211 -21.94 56.20 -6.03
C LYS A 211 -22.12 57.21 -7.18
N PRO A 212 -22.85 58.33 -6.97
CA PRO A 212 -23.03 59.33 -8.01
C PRO A 212 -21.69 59.97 -8.37
N LYS A 213 -21.40 60.05 -9.67
CA LYS A 213 -20.24 60.79 -10.18
C LYS A 213 -20.48 62.28 -9.92
N LYS A 214 -19.62 62.91 -9.12
CA LYS A 214 -19.58 64.37 -8.95
C LYS A 214 -19.15 65.06 -10.22
#